data_AF-A0A8H6PHY3-F1
#
_entry.id   AF-A0A8H6PHY3-F1
#
_cell.length_a   1.000
_cell.length_b   1.000
_cell.length_c   1.000
_cell.angle_alpha   90.00
_cell.angle_beta   90.00
_cell.angle_gamma   90.00
#
_symmetry.space_group_name_H-M   'P 1'
#
loop_
_entity.id
_entity.type
_entity.pdbx_description
1 polymer ?
#
loop_
_entity_poly.entity_id
_entity_poly.type
_entity_poly.pdbx_seq_one_letter_code
_entity_poly.pdbx_strand_id
1 'polypeptide(L)'
;MLNNTGKGPLQVPGFNDVPLYFEFPREARFAHGFADWTQKPRLTAREVAMLRFMEAVTSEPGWENEVIKPAALDSWRAKAFSQYGLSEPAWAWCQAELQDKASDFERTGYVIVFDADSRVCKSNTLVAPDLRKDIQEGFEPLLSSTPTDSNQKPVRQLVDPSMYPLVYGTTRVLTNGKAVGLEIENWEGYKHCQVAPTPVKPTGIYEINQNEIARQCDDRRYAKPDCWSTQFQWLPCEVSFEGDTMTPRITSYINNIDPKNKGAYKAIERLIDIAIAPWNEILILGRQGRTPIRIRTYNYVEENKKMPPVMSGIHSRTLGGIQNAAGDEEWEEICSKVKEYLTLPDYPRECRFFDDEPEPDCDLLASMAPEDWESPDKVDRLVLDKWARRYVFHYPEPGMSFTYSDWKTGRNTGRAILPKP
;
A
#
# COMPACT_ATOMS: atom_id res chain seq x y z
N MET A 1 28.67 -12.17 -6.11
CA MET A 1 27.69 -13.05 -6.77
C MET A 1 27.20 -13.98 -5.68
N LEU A 2 25.93 -13.95 -5.29
CA LEU A 2 25.45 -14.82 -4.21
C LEU A 2 25.48 -16.28 -4.68
N ASN A 3 25.81 -17.21 -3.78
CA ASN A 3 25.92 -18.63 -4.07
C ASN A 3 25.61 -19.46 -2.82
N ASN A 4 24.51 -20.20 -2.87
CA ASN A 4 24.06 -21.14 -1.84
C ASN A 4 23.98 -22.59 -2.36
N THR A 5 24.60 -22.89 -3.51
CA THR A 5 24.48 -24.20 -4.17
C THR A 5 25.13 -25.37 -3.41
N GLY A 6 25.93 -25.09 -2.38
CA GLY A 6 26.72 -26.08 -1.66
C GLY A 6 27.92 -26.64 -2.45
N LYS A 7 28.19 -26.17 -3.68
CA LYS A 7 29.35 -26.61 -4.48
C LYS A 7 30.65 -25.86 -4.18
N GLY A 8 30.59 -24.87 -3.29
CA GLY A 8 31.72 -24.05 -2.86
C GLY A 8 31.36 -23.26 -1.61
N PRO A 9 32.17 -22.26 -1.22
CA PRO A 9 31.88 -21.42 -0.07
C PRO A 9 30.49 -20.79 -0.13
N LEU A 10 29.77 -20.78 1.00
CA LEU A 10 28.45 -20.19 1.14
C LEU A 10 28.53 -18.66 1.00
N GLN A 11 28.01 -18.11 -0.08
CA GLN A 11 28.01 -16.67 -0.35
C GLN A 11 26.59 -16.12 -0.24
N VAL A 12 26.14 -15.88 0.99
CA VAL A 12 24.82 -15.27 1.30
C VAL A 12 25.02 -14.17 2.35
N PRO A 13 24.10 -13.19 2.48
CA PRO A 13 24.26 -12.10 3.43
C PRO A 13 24.61 -12.59 4.84
N GLY A 14 25.71 -12.09 5.39
CA GLY A 14 26.24 -12.49 6.71
C GLY A 14 27.35 -13.56 6.67
N PHE A 15 27.71 -14.11 5.50
CA PHE A 15 28.69 -15.19 5.36
C PHE A 15 29.71 -14.92 4.25
N ASN A 16 30.96 -15.41 4.44
CA ASN A 16 32.06 -15.37 3.46
C ASN A 16 32.18 -14.03 2.71
N ASP A 17 32.41 -12.95 3.46
CA ASP A 17 32.60 -11.59 2.97
C ASP A 17 31.40 -10.95 2.24
N VAL A 18 30.21 -11.58 2.31
CA VAL A 18 28.96 -10.96 1.88
C VAL A 18 28.35 -10.20 3.07
N PRO A 19 28.20 -8.87 2.97
CA PRO A 19 27.63 -8.09 4.06
C PRO A 19 26.20 -8.53 4.41
N LEU A 20 25.81 -8.46 5.69
CA LEU A 20 24.47 -8.86 6.17
C LEU A 20 23.33 -8.12 5.45
N TYR A 21 23.58 -6.87 5.12
CA TYR A 21 22.65 -5.95 4.47
C TYR A 21 22.79 -5.97 2.94
N PHE A 22 23.41 -7.03 2.37
CA PHE A 22 23.56 -7.16 0.93
C PHE A 22 22.21 -7.27 0.23
N GLU A 23 22.03 -6.45 -0.81
CA GLU A 23 20.86 -6.41 -1.69
C GLU A 23 21.35 -6.28 -3.14
N PHE A 24 20.64 -6.90 -4.06
CA PHE A 24 20.82 -6.62 -5.48
C PHE A 24 20.36 -5.18 -5.81
N PRO A 25 20.85 -4.58 -6.92
CA PRO A 25 20.27 -3.35 -7.45
C PRO A 25 18.75 -3.49 -7.62
N ARG A 26 17.99 -2.43 -7.37
CA ARG A 26 16.51 -2.49 -7.40
C ARG A 26 15.98 -3.12 -8.68
N GLU A 27 16.57 -2.81 -9.83
CA GLU A 27 16.14 -3.32 -11.15
C GLU A 27 16.29 -4.85 -11.28
N ALA A 28 17.09 -5.49 -10.42
CA ALA A 28 17.37 -6.93 -10.43
C ALA A 28 16.69 -7.68 -9.27
N ARG A 29 15.77 -7.05 -8.53
CA ARG A 29 15.05 -7.70 -7.42
C ARG A 29 13.62 -7.18 -7.24
N PHE A 30 12.82 -7.97 -6.53
CA PHE A 30 11.51 -7.51 -6.10
C PHE A 30 11.63 -6.40 -5.05
N ALA A 31 10.76 -5.41 -5.14
CA ALA A 31 10.67 -4.31 -4.20
C ALA A 31 10.08 -4.77 -2.87
N HIS A 32 10.53 -4.18 -1.77
CA HIS A 32 10.07 -4.49 -0.41
C HIS A 32 9.55 -3.25 0.34
N GLY A 33 8.75 -3.47 1.39
CA GLY A 33 8.03 -2.40 2.09
C GLY A 33 8.87 -1.46 2.96
N PHE A 34 10.12 -1.79 3.31
CA PHE A 34 10.86 -1.01 4.31
C PHE A 34 11.53 0.27 3.77
N ALA A 35 12.19 0.24 2.60
CA ALA A 35 12.91 1.41 2.06
C ALA A 35 12.93 1.52 0.52
N ASP A 36 12.19 0.67 -0.19
CA ASP A 36 12.25 0.63 -1.66
C ASP A 36 11.07 1.24 -2.35
N TRP A 37 9.90 1.01 -1.77
CA TRP A 37 8.65 1.26 -2.46
C TRP A 37 7.81 2.29 -1.73
N THR A 38 7.20 3.16 -2.52
CA THR A 38 6.12 4.06 -2.11
C THR A 38 5.25 4.31 -3.34
N GLN A 39 3.94 4.22 -3.17
CA GLN A 39 2.99 4.75 -4.13
C GLN A 39 3.26 6.25 -4.34
N LYS A 40 3.69 6.64 -5.54
CA LYS A 40 3.93 8.05 -5.90
C LYS A 40 3.43 8.31 -7.34
N PRO A 41 2.47 9.23 -7.53
CA PRO A 41 1.82 10.09 -6.54
C PRO A 41 0.88 9.30 -5.61
N ARG A 42 0.46 9.92 -4.49
CA ARG A 42 -0.55 9.33 -3.59
C ARG A 42 -1.89 9.20 -4.32
N LEU A 43 -2.65 8.16 -3.99
CA LEU A 43 -4.01 7.98 -4.49
C LEU A 43 -4.93 9.08 -3.95
N THR A 44 -5.89 9.52 -4.76
CA THR A 44 -6.92 10.47 -4.32
C THR A 44 -7.91 9.77 -3.38
N ALA A 45 -8.60 10.52 -2.53
CA ALA A 45 -9.67 9.97 -1.68
C ALA A 45 -10.74 9.23 -2.52
N ARG A 46 -11.04 9.76 -3.71
CA ARG A 46 -11.96 9.12 -4.65
C ARG A 46 -11.43 7.79 -5.17
N GLU A 47 -10.16 7.70 -5.56
CA GLU A 47 -9.58 6.44 -6.02
C GLU A 47 -9.50 5.39 -4.90
N VAL A 48 -9.21 5.81 -3.66
CA VAL A 48 -9.28 4.92 -2.50
C VAL A 48 -10.71 4.39 -2.28
N ALA A 49 -11.73 5.22 -2.41
CA ALA A 49 -13.13 4.80 -2.32
C ALA A 49 -13.50 3.80 -3.43
N MET A 50 -13.04 4.03 -4.67
CA MET A 50 -13.23 3.09 -5.79
C MET A 50 -12.59 1.73 -5.51
N LEU A 51 -11.35 1.70 -5.01
CA LEU A 51 -10.67 0.46 -4.67
C LEU A 51 -11.38 -0.31 -3.55
N ARG A 52 -11.85 0.39 -2.50
CA ARG A 52 -12.61 -0.23 -1.41
C ARG A 52 -13.95 -0.81 -1.89
N PHE A 53 -14.63 -0.09 -2.78
CA PHE A 53 -15.88 -0.55 -3.37
C PHE A 53 -15.65 -1.81 -4.22
N MET A 54 -14.64 -1.81 -5.11
CA MET A 54 -14.32 -2.99 -5.93
C MET A 54 -13.89 -4.18 -5.08
N GLU A 55 -13.13 -3.97 -4.00
CA GLU A 55 -12.80 -5.03 -3.05
C GLU A 55 -14.05 -5.63 -2.41
N ALA A 56 -14.99 -4.78 -1.96
CA ALA A 56 -16.24 -5.24 -1.36
C ALA A 56 -17.07 -6.08 -2.34
N VAL A 57 -17.24 -5.62 -3.59
CA VAL A 57 -17.97 -6.37 -4.63
C VAL A 57 -17.31 -7.70 -4.92
N THR A 58 -15.99 -7.70 -5.16
CA THR A 58 -15.25 -8.93 -5.50
C THR A 58 -15.09 -9.90 -4.34
N SER A 59 -15.56 -9.54 -3.15
CA SER A 59 -15.65 -10.40 -1.97
C SER A 59 -17.04 -11.00 -1.78
N GLU A 60 -18.06 -10.54 -2.52
CA GLU A 60 -19.38 -11.18 -2.57
C GLU A 60 -19.28 -12.49 -3.38
N PRO A 61 -19.83 -13.63 -2.90
CA PRO A 61 -19.82 -14.88 -3.66
C PRO A 61 -20.56 -14.75 -4.99
N GLY A 62 -19.95 -15.21 -6.09
CA GLY A 62 -20.57 -15.21 -7.42
C GLY A 62 -20.58 -13.86 -8.13
N TRP A 63 -19.88 -12.84 -7.60
CA TRP A 63 -19.82 -11.49 -8.16
C TRP A 63 -19.48 -11.46 -9.66
N GLU A 64 -18.65 -12.39 -10.12
CA GLU A 64 -18.20 -12.51 -11.50
C GLU A 64 -19.36 -12.79 -12.48
N ASN A 65 -20.41 -13.46 -12.00
CA ASN A 65 -21.63 -13.73 -12.77
C ASN A 65 -22.71 -12.66 -12.57
N GLU A 66 -22.67 -11.94 -11.45
CA GLU A 66 -23.62 -10.88 -11.12
C GLU A 66 -23.32 -9.57 -11.88
N VAL A 67 -22.06 -9.31 -12.25
CA VAL A 67 -21.64 -8.05 -12.91
C VAL A 67 -22.26 -7.81 -14.30
N ILE A 68 -22.84 -8.83 -14.91
CA ILE A 68 -23.58 -8.72 -16.18
C ILE A 68 -25.09 -8.51 -15.96
N LYS A 69 -25.59 -8.68 -14.74
CA LYS A 69 -27.03 -8.63 -14.44
C LYS A 69 -27.43 -7.19 -14.06
N PRO A 70 -28.40 -6.58 -14.77
CA PRO A 70 -28.81 -5.20 -14.49
C PRO A 70 -29.25 -4.97 -13.03
N ALA A 71 -30.01 -5.89 -12.44
CA ALA A 71 -30.48 -5.75 -11.07
C ALA A 71 -29.35 -5.74 -10.02
N ALA A 72 -28.29 -6.51 -10.24
CA ALA A 72 -27.11 -6.50 -9.37
C ALA A 72 -26.33 -5.20 -9.52
N LEU A 73 -26.15 -4.72 -10.76
CA LEU A 73 -25.52 -3.42 -11.04
C LEU A 73 -26.27 -2.26 -10.39
N ASP A 74 -27.60 -2.24 -10.46
CA ASP A 74 -28.42 -1.20 -9.82
C ASP A 74 -28.27 -1.22 -8.29
N SER A 75 -28.24 -2.41 -7.68
CA SER A 75 -28.00 -2.58 -6.25
C SER A 75 -26.60 -2.08 -5.84
N TRP A 76 -25.57 -2.49 -6.58
CA TRP A 76 -24.19 -2.07 -6.34
C TRP A 76 -23.98 -0.57 -6.58
N ARG A 77 -24.66 0.03 -7.55
CA ARG A 77 -24.66 1.48 -7.78
C ARG A 77 -25.24 2.23 -6.59
N ALA A 78 -26.37 1.77 -6.06
CA ALA A 78 -26.95 2.36 -4.86
C ALA A 78 -26.00 2.26 -3.65
N LYS A 79 -25.31 1.12 -3.47
CA LYS A 79 -24.27 0.96 -2.45
C LYS A 79 -23.08 1.89 -2.69
N ALA A 80 -22.59 1.98 -3.93
CA ALA A 80 -21.47 2.84 -4.33
C ALA A 80 -21.70 4.31 -3.93
N PHE A 81 -22.91 4.82 -4.16
CA PHE A 81 -23.25 6.20 -3.82
C PHE A 81 -23.46 6.39 -2.32
N SER A 82 -24.27 5.53 -1.70
CA SER A 82 -24.67 5.71 -0.29
C SER A 82 -23.59 5.37 0.73
N GLN A 83 -22.76 4.35 0.47
CA GLN A 83 -21.77 3.84 1.45
C GLN A 83 -20.34 4.26 1.14
N TYR A 84 -20.02 4.50 -0.13
CA TYR A 84 -18.66 4.84 -0.58
C TYR A 84 -18.54 6.26 -1.11
N GLY A 85 -19.63 7.00 -1.26
CA GLY A 85 -19.62 8.38 -1.75
C GLY A 85 -19.06 8.51 -3.17
N LEU A 86 -19.26 7.49 -4.03
CA LEU A 86 -18.81 7.54 -5.42
C LEU A 86 -19.68 8.49 -6.23
N SER A 87 -19.05 9.21 -7.16
CA SER A 87 -19.75 9.97 -8.20
C SER A 87 -20.20 9.05 -9.34
N GLU A 88 -21.02 9.62 -10.23
CA GLU A 88 -21.41 8.96 -11.47
C GLU A 88 -20.22 8.53 -12.35
N PRO A 89 -19.20 9.39 -12.63
CA PRO A 89 -18.00 8.93 -13.36
C PRO A 89 -17.22 7.82 -12.65
N ALA A 90 -17.09 7.89 -11.32
CA ALA A 90 -16.38 6.88 -10.54
C ALA A 90 -17.11 5.53 -10.56
N TRP A 91 -18.44 5.54 -10.46
CA TRP A 91 -19.26 4.35 -10.63
C TRP A 91 -19.10 3.74 -12.02
N ALA A 92 -19.25 4.53 -13.09
CA ALA A 92 -19.13 4.03 -14.46
C ALA A 92 -17.76 3.38 -14.71
N TRP A 93 -16.69 3.95 -14.13
CA TRP A 93 -15.36 3.37 -14.18
C TRP A 93 -15.28 2.04 -13.43
N CYS A 94 -15.75 1.98 -12.17
CA CYS A 94 -15.77 0.75 -11.39
C CYS A 94 -16.59 -0.35 -12.06
N GLN A 95 -17.73 -0.02 -12.67
CA GLN A 95 -18.53 -0.98 -13.41
C GLN A 95 -17.76 -1.59 -14.58
N ALA A 96 -17.13 -0.77 -15.42
CA ALA A 96 -16.33 -1.26 -16.55
C ALA A 96 -15.15 -2.13 -16.07
N GLU A 97 -14.47 -1.69 -15.01
CA GLU A 97 -13.35 -2.42 -14.42
C GLU A 97 -13.76 -3.77 -13.82
N LEU A 98 -14.92 -3.84 -13.13
CA LEU A 98 -15.46 -5.09 -12.60
C LEU A 98 -15.85 -6.07 -13.71
N GLN A 99 -16.40 -5.60 -14.83
CA GLN A 99 -16.75 -6.45 -15.97
C GLN A 99 -15.52 -7.08 -16.63
N ASP A 100 -14.45 -6.29 -16.79
CA ASP A 100 -13.17 -6.81 -17.28
C ASP A 100 -12.55 -7.80 -16.29
N LYS A 101 -12.58 -7.48 -14.99
CA LYS A 101 -12.10 -8.38 -13.93
C LYS A 101 -12.86 -9.71 -13.91
N ALA A 102 -14.17 -9.71 -14.16
CA ALA A 102 -14.95 -10.95 -14.22
C ALA A 102 -14.52 -11.83 -15.40
N SER A 103 -14.25 -11.23 -16.55
CA SER A 103 -13.73 -11.93 -17.73
C SER A 103 -12.33 -12.51 -17.47
N ASP A 104 -11.47 -11.75 -16.80
CA ASP A 104 -10.15 -12.23 -16.38
C ASP A 104 -10.25 -13.36 -15.35
N PHE A 105 -11.17 -13.25 -14.39
CA PHE A 105 -11.40 -14.26 -13.37
C PHE A 105 -11.85 -15.60 -13.97
N GLU A 106 -12.72 -15.57 -15.00
CA GLU A 106 -13.13 -16.79 -15.73
C GLU A 106 -11.91 -17.50 -16.36
N ARG A 107 -10.96 -16.72 -16.89
CA ARG A 107 -9.74 -17.24 -17.52
C ARG A 107 -8.70 -17.73 -16.53
N THR A 108 -8.51 -17.04 -15.40
CA THR A 108 -7.36 -17.27 -14.49
C THR A 108 -7.73 -17.97 -13.19
N GLY A 109 -8.99 -17.92 -12.76
CA GLY A 109 -9.44 -18.37 -11.45
C GLY A 109 -9.05 -17.43 -10.30
N TYR A 110 -8.53 -16.24 -10.56
CA TYR A 110 -8.19 -15.28 -9.52
C TYR A 110 -8.47 -13.85 -9.94
N VAL A 111 -8.72 -12.99 -8.96
CA VAL A 111 -9.00 -11.57 -9.19
C VAL A 111 -7.94 -10.72 -8.51
N ILE A 112 -7.46 -9.73 -9.24
CA ILE A 112 -6.60 -8.68 -8.73
C ILE A 112 -7.48 -7.59 -8.12
N VAL A 113 -7.10 -7.11 -6.93
CA VAL A 113 -7.77 -6.04 -6.19
C VAL A 113 -6.75 -5.05 -5.66
N PHE A 114 -7.24 -3.91 -5.17
CA PHE A 114 -6.42 -2.75 -4.82
C PHE A 114 -5.46 -2.38 -5.96
N ASP A 115 -5.95 -2.35 -7.21
CA ASP A 115 -5.13 -2.12 -8.39
C ASP A 115 -4.56 -0.69 -8.38
N ALA A 116 -3.44 -0.55 -7.70
CA ALA A 116 -2.60 0.60 -7.60
C ALA A 116 -1.16 0.16 -7.92
N ASP A 117 -0.17 0.93 -7.49
CA ASP A 117 1.24 0.58 -7.64
C ASP A 117 1.57 -0.80 -7.07
N SER A 118 0.94 -1.17 -5.95
CA SER A 118 0.95 -2.51 -5.36
C SER A 118 -0.45 -3.11 -5.44
N ARG A 119 -0.51 -4.38 -5.81
CA ARG A 119 -1.75 -5.15 -5.99
C ARG A 119 -1.89 -6.24 -4.94
N VAL A 120 -3.11 -6.72 -4.76
CA VAL A 120 -3.39 -7.97 -4.04
C VAL A 120 -4.11 -8.92 -4.99
N CYS A 121 -3.76 -10.21 -4.92
CA CYS A 121 -4.45 -11.27 -5.65
C CYS A 121 -5.27 -12.09 -4.66
N LYS A 122 -6.53 -12.38 -5.01
CA LYS A 122 -7.39 -13.28 -4.24
C LYS A 122 -8.02 -14.34 -5.14
N SER A 123 -8.15 -15.55 -4.60
CA SER A 123 -8.78 -16.68 -5.28
C SER A 123 -9.40 -17.64 -4.28
N ASN A 124 -10.58 -18.15 -4.62
CA ASN A 124 -11.24 -19.25 -3.93
C ASN A 124 -11.20 -20.55 -4.73
N THR A 125 -10.58 -20.56 -5.92
CA THR A 125 -10.64 -21.67 -6.88
C THR A 125 -9.25 -22.25 -7.21
N LEU A 126 -8.17 -21.49 -7.03
CA LEU A 126 -6.80 -21.97 -7.30
C LEU A 126 -6.41 -23.19 -6.46
N VAL A 127 -6.89 -23.26 -5.21
CA VAL A 127 -6.70 -24.44 -4.36
C VAL A 127 -7.85 -25.41 -4.60
N ALA A 128 -7.64 -26.33 -5.55
CA ALA A 128 -8.62 -27.35 -5.90
C ALA A 128 -8.91 -28.33 -4.73
N PRO A 129 -10.08 -29.01 -4.70
CA PRO A 129 -10.47 -29.88 -3.59
C PRO A 129 -9.49 -31.03 -3.30
N ASP A 130 -8.83 -31.55 -4.33
CA ASP A 130 -7.79 -32.57 -4.22
C ASP A 130 -6.53 -32.03 -3.52
N LEU A 131 -6.06 -30.84 -3.88
CA LEU A 131 -4.94 -30.19 -3.19
C LEU A 131 -5.31 -29.85 -1.74
N ARG A 132 -6.55 -29.42 -1.47
CA ARG A 132 -7.02 -29.20 -0.10
C ARG A 132 -6.93 -30.49 0.73
N LYS A 133 -7.32 -31.62 0.15
CA LYS A 133 -7.20 -32.93 0.79
C LYS A 133 -5.73 -33.31 1.02
N ASP A 134 -4.86 -33.12 0.03
CA ASP A 134 -3.41 -33.36 0.17
C ASP A 134 -2.79 -32.51 1.28
N ILE A 135 -3.20 -31.25 1.42
CA ILE A 135 -2.76 -30.37 2.52
C ILE A 135 -3.23 -30.94 3.86
N GLN A 136 -4.50 -31.34 3.97
CA GLN A 136 -5.02 -31.93 5.21
C GLN A 136 -4.25 -33.19 5.60
N GLU A 137 -4.10 -34.14 4.68
CA GLU A 137 -3.40 -35.40 4.93
C GLU A 137 -1.90 -35.20 5.19
N GLY A 138 -1.25 -34.30 4.45
CA GLY A 138 0.17 -34.00 4.61
C GLY A 138 0.52 -33.31 5.94
N PHE A 139 -0.38 -32.48 6.45
CA PHE A 139 -0.19 -31.76 7.72
C PHE A 139 -0.79 -32.47 8.94
N GLU A 140 -1.56 -33.54 8.75
CA GLU A 140 -2.15 -34.32 9.85
C GLU A 140 -1.12 -34.79 10.90
N PRO A 141 0.08 -35.28 10.52
CA PRO A 141 1.08 -35.65 11.52
C PRO A 141 1.52 -34.49 12.42
N LEU A 142 1.61 -33.27 11.87
CA LEU A 142 1.98 -32.06 12.61
C LEU A 142 0.83 -31.60 13.51
N LEU A 143 -0.41 -31.71 13.03
CA LEU A 143 -1.61 -31.40 13.81
C LEU A 143 -1.75 -32.33 15.02
N SER A 144 -1.54 -33.63 14.81
CA SER A 144 -1.62 -34.67 15.84
C SER A 144 -0.49 -34.57 16.89
N SER A 145 0.71 -34.10 16.50
CA SER A 145 1.85 -33.96 17.41
C SER A 145 1.85 -32.68 18.25
N THR A 146 0.98 -31.72 17.95
CA THR A 146 0.93 -30.43 18.65
C THR A 146 -0.09 -30.49 19.80
N PRO A 147 0.32 -30.32 21.07
CA PRO A 147 -0.60 -30.45 22.21
C PRO A 147 -1.74 -29.43 22.14
N THR A 148 -2.98 -29.89 22.38
CA THR A 148 -4.18 -29.07 22.54
C THR A 148 -4.28 -28.51 23.96
N ASP A 149 -3.42 -27.55 24.30
CA ASP A 149 -3.63 -26.82 25.55
C ASP A 149 -4.79 -25.82 25.39
N SER A 150 -5.71 -25.85 26.35
CA SER A 150 -6.99 -25.11 26.39
C SER A 150 -6.89 -23.58 26.30
N ASN A 151 -5.66 -23.02 26.37
CA ASN A 151 -5.38 -21.59 26.24
C ASN A 151 -4.78 -21.18 24.87
N GLN A 152 -4.80 -22.05 23.86
CA GLN A 152 -4.24 -21.72 22.55
C GLN A 152 -5.08 -20.68 21.79
N LYS A 153 -4.37 -19.76 21.13
CA LYS A 153 -4.92 -18.85 20.12
C LYS A 153 -5.72 -19.66 19.08
N PRO A 154 -6.77 -19.09 18.47
CA PRO A 154 -7.63 -19.80 17.51
C PRO A 154 -6.91 -20.29 16.24
N VAL A 155 -5.65 -19.88 16.02
CA VAL A 155 -4.84 -20.26 14.86
C VAL A 155 -3.61 -21.05 15.31
N ARG A 156 -3.48 -22.28 14.82
CA ARG A 156 -2.27 -23.11 14.99
C ARG A 156 -1.26 -22.77 13.90
N GLN A 157 -0.03 -22.42 14.29
CA GLN A 157 1.08 -22.22 13.37
C GLN A 157 1.79 -23.56 13.17
N LEU A 158 1.38 -24.32 12.14
CA LEU A 158 2.00 -25.61 11.82
C LEU A 158 3.38 -25.46 11.18
N VAL A 159 3.58 -24.36 10.47
CA VAL A 159 4.89 -23.91 9.96
C VAL A 159 5.21 -22.62 10.67
N ASP A 160 6.30 -22.61 11.43
CA ASP A 160 6.78 -21.45 12.18
C ASP A 160 8.23 -21.15 11.76
N PRO A 161 8.45 -20.11 10.93
CA PRO A 161 9.79 -19.71 10.53
C PRO A 161 10.68 -19.26 11.70
N SER A 162 10.09 -19.00 12.88
CA SER A 162 10.79 -18.55 14.09
C SER A 162 11.19 -19.66 15.06
N MET A 163 10.77 -20.92 14.85
CA MET A 163 10.96 -21.98 15.86
C MET A 163 12.43 -22.43 15.97
N TYR A 164 13.14 -22.53 14.85
CA TYR A 164 14.59 -22.83 14.81
C TYR A 164 15.34 -21.83 13.93
N PRO A 165 15.42 -20.56 14.33
CA PRO A 165 16.15 -19.55 13.58
C PRO A 165 17.65 -19.83 13.68
N LEU A 166 18.41 -19.29 12.72
CA LEU A 166 19.83 -19.16 12.89
C LEU A 166 20.11 -18.14 14.00
N VAL A 167 20.90 -18.52 15.00
CA VAL A 167 21.39 -17.62 16.05
C VAL A 167 22.87 -17.42 15.84
N TYR A 168 23.24 -16.17 15.55
CA TYR A 168 24.63 -15.81 15.30
C TYR A 168 25.51 -16.07 16.54
N GLY A 169 26.73 -16.55 16.32
CA GLY A 169 27.63 -16.97 17.39
C GLY A 169 27.25 -18.28 18.10
N THR A 170 26.14 -18.93 17.70
CA THR A 170 25.67 -20.19 18.31
C THR A 170 25.42 -21.29 17.28
N THR A 171 24.56 -21.02 16.29
CA THR A 171 24.18 -22.01 15.28
C THR A 171 25.37 -22.43 14.44
N ARG A 172 25.51 -23.73 14.18
CA ARG A 172 26.59 -24.28 13.33
C ARG A 172 26.10 -24.43 11.89
N VAL A 173 26.89 -23.96 10.93
CA VAL A 173 26.56 -23.88 9.50
C VAL A 173 27.68 -24.45 8.62
N LEU A 174 27.32 -24.89 7.42
CA LEU A 174 28.27 -25.35 6.39
C LEU A 174 28.75 -24.14 5.56
N THR A 175 29.80 -23.47 6.02
CA THR A 175 30.33 -22.25 5.37
C THR A 175 31.21 -22.52 4.15
N ASN A 176 31.88 -23.67 4.10
CA ASN A 176 32.90 -23.99 3.08
C ASN A 176 32.40 -24.96 2.01
N GLY A 177 31.08 -25.01 1.80
CA GLY A 177 30.41 -25.93 0.88
C GLY A 177 29.72 -27.10 1.56
N LYS A 178 29.09 -27.94 0.72
CA LYS A 178 28.01 -28.89 1.03
C LYS A 178 26.68 -28.19 1.33
N ALA A 179 25.59 -28.95 1.23
CA ALA A 179 24.25 -28.49 1.53
C ALA A 179 23.55 -29.52 2.42
N VAL A 180 22.54 -29.05 3.15
CA VAL A 180 21.64 -29.93 3.91
C VAL A 180 20.49 -30.33 3.00
N GLY A 181 20.51 -31.57 2.54
CA GLY A 181 19.41 -32.16 1.76
C GLY A 181 18.29 -32.72 2.65
N LEU A 182 17.33 -33.37 1.99
CA LEU A 182 16.19 -34.03 2.66
C LEU A 182 16.49 -35.45 3.18
N GLU A 183 17.65 -36.00 2.83
CA GLU A 183 18.11 -37.33 3.27
C GLU A 183 18.89 -37.18 4.58
N ILE A 184 18.21 -37.51 5.69
CA ILE A 184 18.71 -37.32 7.05
C ILE A 184 19.92 -38.23 7.32
N GLU A 185 19.97 -39.38 6.66
CA GLU A 185 21.06 -40.35 6.76
C GLU A 185 22.39 -39.77 6.25
N ASN A 186 22.33 -38.76 5.38
CA ASN A 186 23.48 -38.12 4.75
C ASN A 186 23.96 -36.85 5.48
N TRP A 187 23.50 -36.63 6.73
CA TRP A 187 23.89 -35.46 7.53
C TRP A 187 25.28 -35.53 8.19
N GLU A 188 26.14 -36.46 7.75
CA GLU A 188 27.54 -36.58 8.21
C GLU A 188 28.35 -35.28 8.08
N GLY A 189 27.88 -34.36 7.21
CA GLY A 189 28.39 -33.00 7.06
C GLY A 189 28.46 -32.20 8.36
N TYR A 190 27.72 -32.55 9.41
CA TYR A 190 27.72 -31.84 10.70
C TYR A 190 29.12 -31.68 11.31
N LYS A 191 30.04 -32.63 11.04
CA LYS A 191 31.44 -32.57 11.49
C LYS A 191 32.22 -31.39 10.91
N HIS A 192 31.78 -30.86 9.77
CA HIS A 192 32.40 -29.73 9.08
C HIS A 192 31.69 -28.40 9.35
N CYS A 193 30.62 -28.39 10.15
CA CYS A 193 29.92 -27.15 10.47
C CYS A 193 30.77 -26.25 11.37
N GLN A 194 30.79 -24.97 11.04
CA GLN A 194 31.42 -23.90 11.82
C GLN A 194 30.35 -23.05 12.48
N VAL A 195 30.66 -22.44 13.61
CA VAL A 195 29.72 -21.51 14.26
C VAL A 195 29.50 -20.31 13.32
N ALA A 196 28.24 -19.94 13.10
CA ALA A 196 27.88 -18.79 12.28
C ALA A 196 28.53 -17.51 12.87
N PRO A 197 29.29 -16.75 12.07
CA PRO A 197 29.96 -15.55 12.57
C PRO A 197 28.94 -14.49 12.95
N THR A 198 29.20 -13.73 14.02
CA THR A 198 28.34 -12.59 14.37
C THR A 198 28.57 -11.43 13.40
N PRO A 199 27.54 -11.01 12.64
CA PRO A 199 27.69 -9.93 11.69
C PRO A 199 27.86 -8.59 12.41
N VAL A 200 28.67 -7.71 11.82
CA VAL A 200 28.85 -6.35 12.31
C VAL A 200 27.87 -5.43 11.60
N LYS A 201 27.11 -4.67 12.38
CA LYS A 201 26.19 -3.66 11.86
C LYS A 201 26.97 -2.44 11.36
N PRO A 202 26.65 -1.87 10.20
CA PRO A 202 27.35 -0.70 9.71
C PRO A 202 26.94 0.52 10.54
N THR A 203 27.85 1.48 10.73
CA THR A 203 27.56 2.77 11.34
C THR A 203 27.31 3.81 10.24
N GLY A 204 26.21 4.56 10.35
CA GLY A 204 25.86 5.63 9.41
C GLY A 204 24.98 5.21 8.22
N ILE A 205 24.95 6.05 7.19
CA ILE A 205 24.14 5.82 5.98
C ILE A 205 24.70 4.62 5.22
N TYR A 206 23.84 3.65 4.93
CA TYR A 206 24.22 2.48 4.15
C TYR A 206 23.35 2.32 2.91
N GLU A 207 23.96 2.35 1.73
CA GLU A 207 23.36 1.96 0.46
C GLU A 207 24.40 1.30 -0.43
N ILE A 208 24.09 0.12 -0.97
CA ILE A 208 25.04 -0.67 -1.80
C ILE A 208 25.27 0.00 -3.13
N ASN A 209 24.20 0.58 -3.68
CA ASN A 209 24.21 1.12 -5.01
C ASN A 209 24.31 2.66 -4.95
N GLN A 210 25.48 3.20 -5.27
CA GLN A 210 25.72 4.64 -5.25
C GLN A 210 24.80 5.42 -6.20
N ASN A 211 24.32 4.80 -7.28
CA ASN A 211 23.36 5.43 -8.19
C ASN A 211 21.96 5.58 -7.57
N GLU A 212 21.65 4.80 -6.53
CA GLU A 212 20.42 4.94 -5.74
C GLU A 212 20.54 6.05 -4.69
N ILE A 213 21.76 6.43 -4.30
CA ILE A 213 22.04 7.56 -3.39
C ILE A 213 21.67 8.90 -4.06
N ALA A 214 21.94 9.02 -5.37
CA ALA A 214 21.81 10.27 -6.12
C ALA A 214 20.37 10.72 -6.42
N ARG A 215 19.35 9.90 -6.11
CA ARG A 215 17.94 10.17 -6.48
C ARG A 215 17.05 10.22 -5.23
N GLN A 216 16.88 11.44 -4.72
CA GLN A 216 16.01 11.89 -3.61
C GLN A 216 16.51 11.61 -2.17
N CYS A 217 16.23 12.57 -1.28
CA CYS A 217 16.30 12.40 0.17
C CYS A 217 15.18 11.46 0.62
N ASP A 218 15.47 10.16 0.67
CA ASP A 218 14.62 9.19 1.34
C ASP A 218 15.18 8.93 2.74
N ASP A 219 14.53 9.47 3.77
CA ASP A 219 14.98 9.37 5.15
C ASP A 219 14.90 7.93 5.69
N ARG A 220 14.15 7.05 5.02
CA ARG A 220 14.10 5.62 5.37
C ARG A 220 15.46 4.93 5.24
N ARG A 221 16.39 5.53 4.49
CA ARG A 221 17.78 5.04 4.38
C ARG A 221 18.55 5.10 5.69
N TYR A 222 18.19 6.03 6.59
CA TYR A 222 18.80 6.10 7.92
C TYR A 222 18.33 4.97 8.83
N ALA A 223 17.07 4.53 8.67
CA ALA A 223 16.50 3.41 9.41
C ALA A 223 16.84 2.04 8.78
N LYS A 224 17.30 2.01 7.53
CA LYS A 224 17.59 0.77 6.79
C LYS A 224 18.49 -0.17 7.61
N PRO A 225 19.67 0.24 8.14
CA PRO A 225 20.48 -0.64 8.99
C PRO A 225 19.75 -1.24 10.20
N ASP A 226 18.72 -0.56 10.74
CA ASP A 226 17.91 -1.03 11.86
C ASP A 226 16.92 -2.14 11.49
N CYS A 227 16.70 -2.39 10.21
CA CYS A 227 15.84 -3.47 9.73
C CYS A 227 16.49 -4.87 9.80
N TRP A 228 17.80 -4.97 10.05
CA TRP A 228 18.48 -6.26 10.17
C TRP A 228 18.89 -6.59 11.59
N SER A 229 18.62 -7.83 12.00
CA SER A 229 19.08 -8.40 13.26
C SER A 229 20.50 -8.95 13.10
N THR A 230 21.39 -8.57 14.03
CA THR A 230 22.71 -9.21 14.17
C THR A 230 22.69 -10.39 15.14
N GLN A 231 21.53 -10.71 15.72
CA GLN A 231 21.37 -11.76 16.72
C GLN A 231 20.83 -13.06 16.10
N PHE A 232 19.88 -12.95 15.17
CA PHE A 232 19.24 -14.10 14.56
C PHE A 232 18.72 -13.81 13.15
N GLN A 233 18.49 -14.88 12.38
CA GLN A 233 17.93 -14.83 11.04
C GLN A 233 17.00 -16.04 10.80
N TRP A 234 15.84 -15.82 10.15
CA TRP A 234 15.01 -16.91 9.65
C TRP A 234 15.69 -17.66 8.51
N LEU A 235 15.60 -18.99 8.54
CA LEU A 235 16.22 -19.84 7.54
C LEU A 235 15.25 -20.08 6.38
N PRO A 236 15.68 -19.85 5.12
CA PRO A 236 14.87 -20.16 3.96
C PRO A 236 14.77 -21.68 3.75
N CYS A 237 13.79 -22.11 2.96
CA CYS A 237 13.87 -23.40 2.28
C CYS A 237 14.29 -23.18 0.82
N GLU A 238 15.13 -24.06 0.30
CA GLU A 238 15.60 -24.02 -1.08
C GLU A 238 14.59 -24.71 -1.99
N VAL A 239 14.29 -24.05 -3.12
CA VAL A 239 13.38 -24.55 -4.15
C VAL A 239 14.12 -24.56 -5.48
N SER A 240 14.15 -25.71 -6.13
CA SER A 240 14.60 -25.86 -7.51
C SER A 240 13.40 -25.92 -8.45
N PHE A 241 13.59 -25.51 -9.70
CA PHE A 241 12.56 -25.59 -10.74
C PHE A 241 13.04 -26.59 -11.78
N GLU A 242 12.31 -27.69 -11.93
CA GLU A 242 12.72 -28.84 -12.74
C GLU A 242 11.89 -28.98 -14.01
N GLY A 243 12.55 -29.43 -15.08
CA GLY A 243 11.93 -29.70 -16.38
C GLY A 243 11.49 -28.45 -17.16
N ASP A 244 10.93 -28.68 -18.34
CA ASP A 244 10.47 -27.60 -19.24
C ASP A 244 9.29 -26.83 -18.64
N THR A 245 8.51 -27.48 -17.76
CA THR A 245 7.38 -26.88 -17.04
C THR A 245 7.79 -26.08 -15.82
N MET A 246 9.08 -26.01 -15.49
CA MET A 246 9.61 -25.29 -14.32
C MET A 246 8.88 -25.66 -13.03
N THR A 247 8.68 -26.95 -12.77
CA THR A 247 7.89 -27.40 -11.62
C THR A 247 8.72 -27.26 -10.34
N PRO A 248 8.20 -26.62 -9.27
CA PRO A 248 8.95 -26.40 -8.04
C PRO A 248 9.18 -27.71 -7.27
N ARG A 249 10.40 -27.86 -6.75
CA ARG A 249 10.83 -28.95 -5.87
C ARG A 249 11.63 -28.41 -4.71
N ILE A 250 11.21 -28.75 -3.50
CA ILE A 250 11.90 -28.36 -2.29
C ILE A 250 13.11 -29.28 -2.12
N THR A 251 14.30 -28.70 -2.01
CA THR A 251 15.58 -29.45 -1.99
C THR A 251 16.28 -29.42 -0.64
N SER A 252 15.88 -28.50 0.24
CA SER A 252 16.35 -28.42 1.64
C SER A 252 15.22 -28.68 2.62
N TYR A 253 15.56 -28.88 3.89
CA TYR A 253 14.55 -28.90 4.94
C TYR A 253 13.78 -27.56 4.98
N ILE A 254 12.51 -27.64 5.38
CA ILE A 254 11.69 -26.50 5.78
C ILE A 254 11.85 -26.39 7.29
N ASN A 255 12.07 -25.17 7.79
CA ASN A 255 12.14 -24.94 9.23
C ASN A 255 10.93 -25.60 9.92
N ASN A 256 11.16 -26.22 11.08
CA ASN A 256 10.17 -26.93 11.90
C ASN A 256 9.37 -28.09 11.26
N ILE A 257 9.67 -28.51 10.02
CA ILE A 257 9.06 -29.70 9.39
C ILE A 257 10.12 -30.77 9.11
N ASP A 258 10.00 -31.92 9.80
CA ASP A 258 10.87 -33.07 9.56
C ASP A 258 10.77 -33.55 8.10
N PRO A 259 11.90 -33.69 7.36
CA PRO A 259 11.93 -34.21 6.00
C PRO A 259 11.24 -35.57 5.80
N LYS A 260 10.99 -36.35 6.86
CA LYS A 260 10.18 -37.58 6.82
C LYS A 260 8.71 -37.32 6.51
N ASN A 261 8.19 -36.13 6.81
CA ASN A 261 6.83 -35.75 6.44
C ASN A 261 6.74 -35.37 4.95
N LYS A 262 6.92 -36.36 4.06
CA LYS A 262 6.89 -36.17 2.61
C LYS A 262 5.54 -35.62 2.12
N GLY A 263 4.45 -35.85 2.84
CA GLY A 263 3.12 -35.32 2.52
C GLY A 263 3.09 -33.79 2.60
N ALA A 264 3.58 -33.20 3.70
CA ALA A 264 3.62 -31.75 3.85
C ALA A 264 4.52 -31.09 2.79
N TYR A 265 5.70 -31.64 2.50
CA TYR A 265 6.60 -31.11 1.47
C TYR A 265 5.93 -31.09 0.09
N LYS A 266 5.31 -32.20 -0.32
CA LYS A 266 4.58 -32.28 -1.61
C LYS A 266 3.41 -31.29 -1.67
N ALA A 267 2.67 -31.14 -0.58
CA ALA A 267 1.57 -30.18 -0.51
C ALA A 267 2.07 -28.74 -0.66
N ILE A 268 3.19 -28.39 -0.01
CA ILE A 268 3.81 -27.06 -0.13
C ILE A 268 4.36 -26.83 -1.54
N GLU A 269 5.00 -27.82 -2.17
CA GLU A 269 5.44 -27.73 -3.58
C GLU A 269 4.27 -27.40 -4.51
N ARG A 270 3.14 -28.10 -4.38
CA ARG A 270 1.93 -27.82 -5.15
C ARG A 270 1.36 -26.43 -4.86
N LEU A 271 1.43 -25.96 -3.61
CA LEU A 271 1.03 -24.61 -3.24
C LEU A 271 1.93 -23.54 -3.87
N ILE A 272 3.24 -23.77 -3.92
CA ILE A 272 4.19 -22.87 -4.61
C ILE A 272 3.86 -22.84 -6.10
N ASP A 273 3.65 -24.00 -6.73
CA ASP A 273 3.34 -24.13 -8.15
C ASP A 273 2.15 -23.25 -8.58
N ILE A 274 1.03 -23.33 -7.83
CA ILE A 274 -0.15 -22.51 -8.10
C ILE A 274 0.03 -21.02 -7.75
N ALA A 275 0.97 -20.67 -6.86
CA ALA A 275 1.20 -19.29 -6.41
C ALA A 275 2.11 -18.50 -7.35
N ILE A 276 2.91 -19.16 -8.18
CA ILE A 276 3.87 -18.50 -9.11
C ILE A 276 3.15 -17.53 -10.05
N ALA A 277 2.05 -17.95 -10.68
CA ALA A 277 1.32 -17.08 -11.61
C ALA A 277 0.73 -15.84 -10.90
N PRO A 278 0.00 -15.97 -9.77
CA PRO A 278 -0.37 -14.82 -8.93
C PRO A 278 0.80 -13.92 -8.51
N TRP A 279 1.94 -14.50 -8.11
CA TRP A 279 3.14 -13.73 -7.76
C TRP A 279 3.66 -12.91 -8.94
N ASN A 280 3.64 -13.47 -10.15
CA ASN A 280 4.03 -12.76 -11.36
C ASN A 280 3.12 -11.58 -11.71
N GLU A 281 1.89 -11.54 -11.19
CA GLU A 281 0.95 -10.42 -11.35
C GLU A 281 1.12 -9.32 -10.30
N ILE A 282 1.52 -9.68 -9.07
CA ILE A 282 1.51 -8.75 -7.93
C ILE A 282 2.90 -8.27 -7.47
N LEU A 283 3.95 -9.08 -7.60
CA LEU A 283 5.29 -8.72 -7.10
C LEU A 283 5.90 -7.61 -7.95
N ILE A 284 6.46 -6.57 -7.36
CA ILE A 284 6.98 -5.43 -8.14
C ILE A 284 8.46 -5.65 -8.41
N LEU A 285 8.87 -5.74 -9.68
CA LEU A 285 10.28 -5.77 -10.06
C LEU A 285 10.79 -4.34 -10.28
N GLY A 286 11.85 -3.95 -9.59
CA GLY A 286 12.38 -2.59 -9.69
C GLY A 286 11.48 -1.52 -9.07
N ARG A 287 11.16 -0.49 -9.85
CA ARG A 287 10.43 0.72 -9.40
C ARG A 287 9.13 0.97 -10.16
N GLN A 288 8.73 0.07 -11.04
CA GLN A 288 7.54 0.26 -11.84
C GLN A 288 6.35 -0.40 -11.14
N GLY A 289 5.41 0.41 -10.70
CA GLY A 289 4.16 -0.08 -10.12
C GLY A 289 3.37 -0.93 -11.11
N ARG A 290 2.51 -1.80 -10.59
CA ARG A 290 1.74 -2.73 -11.42
C ARG A 290 0.58 -2.07 -12.14
N THR A 291 -0.09 -1.10 -11.50
CA THR A 291 -1.22 -0.36 -12.10
C THR A 291 -0.98 1.15 -12.08
N PRO A 292 -1.20 1.86 -13.19
CA PRO A 292 -1.24 3.31 -13.18
C PRO A 292 -2.43 3.83 -12.39
N ILE A 293 -2.29 4.99 -11.74
CA ILE A 293 -3.41 5.68 -11.07
C ILE A 293 -4.55 5.97 -12.06
N ARG A 294 -5.80 5.92 -11.59
CA ARG A 294 -7.00 6.23 -12.38
C ARG A 294 -7.25 7.73 -12.48
N ILE A 295 -6.83 8.47 -11.46
CA ILE A 295 -7.13 9.90 -11.32
C ILE A 295 -5.82 10.67 -11.20
N ARG A 296 -5.56 11.58 -12.16
CA ARG A 296 -4.46 12.54 -12.05
C ARG A 296 -4.97 13.86 -11.51
N THR A 297 -4.16 14.50 -10.66
CA THR A 297 -4.51 15.75 -9.98
C THR A 297 -4.15 17.01 -10.76
N TYR A 298 -3.80 16.89 -12.04
CA TYR A 298 -3.59 18.06 -12.90
C TYR A 298 -4.96 18.66 -13.26
N ASN A 299 -5.09 19.99 -13.21
CA ASN A 299 -6.31 20.74 -13.59
C ASN A 299 -7.54 20.55 -12.67
N TYR A 300 -7.35 20.36 -11.37
CA TYR A 300 -8.47 20.50 -10.42
C TYR A 300 -9.03 21.93 -10.44
N VAL A 301 -10.32 22.07 -10.16
CA VAL A 301 -11.01 23.37 -10.14
C VAL A 301 -11.03 23.89 -8.71
N GLU A 302 -10.65 25.15 -8.53
CA GLU A 302 -10.69 25.86 -7.27
C GLU A 302 -11.81 26.89 -7.30
N GLU A 303 -12.60 26.97 -6.23
CA GLU A 303 -13.69 27.94 -6.09
C GLU A 303 -13.45 28.81 -4.86
N ASN A 304 -13.73 30.11 -4.95
CA ASN A 304 -13.50 31.09 -3.88
C ASN A 304 -12.03 31.22 -3.41
N LYS A 305 -11.05 30.87 -4.26
CA LYS A 305 -9.61 31.03 -3.94
C LYS A 305 -9.20 32.46 -3.60
N LYS A 306 -9.83 33.45 -4.24
CA LYS A 306 -9.51 34.85 -4.00
C LYS A 306 -10.13 35.28 -2.67
N MET A 307 -9.35 36.02 -1.89
CA MET A 307 -9.83 36.65 -0.67
C MET A 307 -11.03 37.55 -0.98
N PRO A 308 -12.02 37.61 -0.08
CA PRO A 308 -13.21 38.41 -0.31
C PRO A 308 -12.83 39.91 -0.34
N PRO A 309 -13.49 40.74 -1.16
CA PRO A 309 -13.15 42.16 -1.30
C PRO A 309 -13.19 42.95 0.03
N VAL A 310 -13.97 42.50 1.02
CA VAL A 310 -14.05 43.13 2.35
C VAL A 310 -12.71 43.10 3.09
N MET A 311 -11.82 42.16 2.74
CA MET A 311 -10.53 41.96 3.39
C MET A 311 -9.60 43.17 3.26
N SER A 312 -9.60 43.83 2.10
CA SER A 312 -8.77 45.02 1.90
C SER A 312 -9.21 46.21 2.75
N GLY A 313 -10.51 46.33 3.03
CA GLY A 313 -11.05 47.39 3.90
C GLY A 313 -10.72 47.15 5.38
N ILE A 314 -10.66 45.88 5.81
CA ILE A 314 -10.20 45.54 7.16
C ILE A 314 -8.70 45.87 7.30
N HIS A 315 -7.89 45.41 6.36
CA HIS A 315 -6.45 45.68 6.35
C HIS A 315 -6.12 47.18 6.31
N SER A 316 -6.90 48.03 5.64
CA SER A 316 -6.65 49.48 5.66
C SER A 316 -6.89 50.11 7.04
N ARG A 317 -7.77 49.55 7.87
CA ARG A 317 -7.95 49.98 9.27
C ARG A 317 -6.88 49.42 10.21
N THR A 318 -6.34 48.22 9.93
CA THR A 318 -5.33 47.56 10.77
C THR A 318 -3.88 48.00 10.46
N LEU A 319 -3.53 48.20 9.18
CA LEU A 319 -2.17 48.53 8.71
C LEU A 319 -1.97 50.01 8.35
N GLY A 320 -3.06 50.80 8.30
CA GLY A 320 -2.97 52.24 8.13
C GLY A 320 -2.36 52.88 9.37
N GLY A 321 -1.20 53.52 9.24
CA GLY A 321 -0.77 54.48 10.27
C GLY A 321 -1.91 55.49 10.52
N ILE A 322 -1.96 56.06 11.73
CA ILE A 322 -3.04 56.89 12.32
C ILE A 322 -3.70 57.91 11.36
N GLN A 323 -3.06 58.28 10.24
CA GLN A 323 -3.55 59.23 9.24
C GLN A 323 -4.38 58.62 8.10
N ASN A 324 -4.41 57.29 7.89
CA ASN A 324 -5.11 56.61 6.79
C ASN A 324 -6.06 55.48 7.24
N ALA A 325 -6.37 55.38 8.53
CA ALA A 325 -7.31 54.39 9.04
C ALA A 325 -8.74 54.76 8.62
N ALA A 326 -9.53 53.76 8.22
CA ALA A 326 -10.94 53.95 7.87
C ALA A 326 -11.68 54.64 9.03
N GLY A 327 -12.45 55.69 8.72
CA GLY A 327 -13.28 56.39 9.70
C GLY A 327 -14.36 55.47 10.28
N ASP A 328 -15.01 55.88 11.38
CA ASP A 328 -16.00 55.02 12.04
C ASP A 328 -17.21 54.68 11.15
N GLU A 329 -17.68 55.64 10.34
CA GLU A 329 -18.73 55.39 9.33
C GLU A 329 -18.30 54.38 8.25
N GLU A 330 -17.03 54.45 7.81
CA GLU A 330 -16.47 53.52 6.82
C GLU A 330 -16.28 52.12 7.42
N TRP A 331 -15.96 52.04 8.71
CA TRP A 331 -15.86 50.78 9.43
C TRP A 331 -17.22 50.13 9.69
N GLU A 332 -18.24 50.90 10.02
CA GLU A 332 -19.62 50.39 10.09
C GLU A 332 -20.05 49.79 8.74
N GLU A 333 -19.70 50.44 7.63
CA GLU A 333 -19.97 49.92 6.28
C GLU A 333 -19.19 48.62 6.00
N ILE A 334 -17.90 48.56 6.38
CA ILE A 334 -17.08 47.34 6.26
C ILE A 334 -17.68 46.20 7.09
N CYS A 335 -18.02 46.45 8.35
CA CYS A 335 -18.65 45.48 9.25
C CYS A 335 -20.00 44.98 8.71
N SER A 336 -20.80 45.86 8.10
CA SER A 336 -22.05 45.47 7.44
C SER A 336 -21.82 44.49 6.29
N LYS A 337 -20.85 44.76 5.42
CA LYS A 337 -20.47 43.86 4.31
C LYS A 337 -19.87 42.54 4.81
N VAL A 338 -19.13 42.57 5.92
CA VAL A 338 -18.64 41.35 6.58
C VAL A 338 -19.81 40.49 7.07
N LYS A 339 -20.80 41.08 7.76
CA LYS A 339 -21.98 40.34 8.22
C LYS A 339 -22.73 39.69 7.05
N GLU A 340 -22.90 40.40 5.93
CA GLU A 340 -23.47 39.82 4.71
C GLU A 340 -22.66 38.62 4.19
N TYR A 341 -21.33 38.76 4.11
CA TYR A 341 -20.44 37.67 3.69
C TYR A 341 -20.53 36.43 4.60
N LEU A 342 -20.66 36.63 5.91
CA LEU A 342 -20.81 35.55 6.88
C LEU A 342 -22.11 34.77 6.72
N THR A 343 -23.17 35.39 6.17
CA THR A 343 -24.45 34.71 5.92
C THR A 343 -24.43 33.72 4.75
N LEU A 344 -23.39 33.78 3.91
CA LEU A 344 -23.25 32.85 2.78
C LEU A 344 -23.07 31.40 3.30
N PRO A 345 -23.61 30.37 2.62
CA PRO A 345 -23.53 29.00 3.11
C PRO A 345 -22.08 28.47 3.17
N ASP A 346 -21.76 27.64 4.15
CA ASP A 346 -20.47 26.94 4.18
C ASP A 346 -20.49 25.75 3.21
N TYR A 347 -19.31 25.37 2.70
CA TYR A 347 -19.19 24.15 1.90
C TYR A 347 -18.96 22.94 2.82
N PRO A 348 -19.31 21.72 2.36
CA PRO A 348 -19.00 20.49 3.08
C PRO A 348 -17.50 20.39 3.38
N ARG A 349 -17.16 19.90 4.57
CA ARG A 349 -15.78 19.87 5.08
C ARG A 349 -14.84 19.11 4.15
N GLU A 350 -15.33 18.04 3.55
CA GLU A 350 -14.59 17.22 2.60
C GLU A 350 -14.09 18.01 1.37
N CYS A 351 -14.74 19.10 0.97
CA CYS A 351 -14.33 19.88 -0.19
C CYS A 351 -13.42 21.07 0.18
N ARG A 352 -13.27 21.40 1.47
CA ARG A 352 -12.50 22.56 1.94
C ARG A 352 -11.02 22.36 1.69
N PHE A 353 -10.35 23.42 1.25
CA PHE A 353 -8.92 23.37 0.93
C PHE A 353 -8.04 23.26 2.20
N PHE A 354 -8.47 23.90 3.27
CA PHE A 354 -7.81 23.82 4.58
C PHE A 354 -8.54 22.80 5.45
N ASP A 355 -7.78 21.89 6.07
CA ASP A 355 -8.27 20.98 7.10
C ASP A 355 -7.97 21.62 8.45
N ASP A 356 -8.84 22.53 8.87
CA ASP A 356 -8.72 23.18 10.17
C ASP A 356 -9.04 22.18 11.30
N GLU A 357 -8.34 22.29 12.43
CA GLU A 357 -8.56 21.47 13.62
C GLU A 357 -10.05 21.52 14.06
N PRO A 358 -10.57 20.49 14.75
CA PRO A 358 -12.00 20.26 14.89
C PRO A 358 -12.64 21.20 15.91
N GLU A 359 -12.74 22.48 15.59
CA GLU A 359 -13.83 23.28 16.14
C GLU A 359 -15.12 22.82 15.45
N PRO A 360 -16.22 22.59 16.20
CA PRO A 360 -17.51 22.30 15.60
C PRO A 360 -17.85 23.41 14.60
N ASP A 361 -18.51 23.09 13.49
CA ASP A 361 -19.04 24.09 12.54
C ASP A 361 -19.97 25.04 13.33
N CYS A 362 -19.37 26.12 13.84
CA CYS A 362 -20.03 27.10 14.68
C CYS A 362 -20.54 28.22 13.78
N ASP A 363 -21.64 28.82 14.19
CA ASP A 363 -22.12 30.04 13.55
C ASP A 363 -21.14 31.17 13.87
N LEU A 364 -20.28 31.49 12.89
CA LEU A 364 -19.27 32.55 12.97
C LEU A 364 -19.89 33.92 13.24
N LEU A 365 -21.11 34.17 12.77
CA LEU A 365 -21.80 35.42 13.04
C LEU A 365 -22.27 35.48 14.50
N ALA A 366 -22.80 34.37 15.01
CA ALA A 366 -23.27 34.26 16.39
C ALA A 366 -22.14 34.17 17.43
N SER A 367 -20.91 33.83 17.02
CA SER A 367 -19.75 33.77 17.92
C SER A 367 -19.17 35.14 18.27
N MET A 368 -19.56 36.21 17.57
CA MET A 368 -19.07 37.57 17.82
C MET A 368 -19.98 38.33 18.78
N ALA A 369 -19.43 38.78 19.90
CA ALA A 369 -20.10 39.74 20.76
C ALA A 369 -20.08 41.15 20.13
N PRO A 370 -21.00 42.07 20.51
CA PRO A 370 -21.02 43.43 19.97
C PRO A 370 -19.68 44.16 20.08
N GLU A 371 -18.93 43.93 21.16
CA GLU A 371 -17.64 44.59 21.41
C GLU A 371 -16.51 44.02 20.53
N ASP A 372 -16.68 42.81 19.99
CA ASP A 372 -15.68 42.18 19.12
C ASP A 372 -15.61 42.85 17.75
N TRP A 373 -16.71 43.46 17.30
CA TRP A 373 -16.78 44.20 16.03
C TRP A 373 -15.97 45.50 16.03
N GLU A 374 -15.58 45.99 17.20
CA GLU A 374 -14.68 47.15 17.33
C GLU A 374 -13.21 46.79 17.12
N SER A 375 -12.87 45.50 17.10
CA SER A 375 -11.51 45.01 16.92
C SER A 375 -11.27 44.56 15.48
N PRO A 376 -10.49 45.32 14.68
CA PRO A 376 -10.18 44.91 13.31
C PRO A 376 -9.53 43.53 13.23
N ASP A 377 -8.65 43.19 14.18
CA ASP A 377 -7.99 41.89 14.25
C ASP A 377 -8.95 40.72 14.47
N LYS A 378 -10.05 40.92 15.22
CA LYS A 378 -11.06 39.87 15.42
C LYS A 378 -11.93 39.69 14.18
N VAL A 379 -12.34 40.80 13.56
CA VAL A 379 -13.09 40.79 12.30
C VAL A 379 -12.27 40.18 11.16
N ASP A 380 -10.96 40.46 11.12
CA ASP A 380 -10.00 39.89 10.18
C ASP A 380 -9.95 38.36 10.24
N ARG A 381 -9.69 37.81 11.44
CA ARG A 381 -9.68 36.35 11.67
C ARG A 381 -11.00 35.71 11.30
N LEU A 382 -12.12 36.34 11.65
CA LEU A 382 -13.45 35.82 11.36
C LEU A 382 -13.71 35.70 9.84
N VAL A 383 -13.27 36.69 9.07
CA VAL A 383 -13.37 36.67 7.61
C VAL A 383 -12.45 35.62 7.01
N LEU A 384 -11.24 35.44 7.56
CA LEU A 384 -10.31 34.39 7.16
C LEU A 384 -10.89 32.99 7.42
N ASP A 385 -11.50 32.77 8.58
CA ASP A 385 -12.15 31.50 8.91
C ASP A 385 -13.31 31.22 7.95
N LYS A 386 -14.16 32.22 7.69
CA LYS A 386 -15.26 32.08 6.72
C LYS A 386 -14.73 31.80 5.31
N TRP A 387 -13.67 32.49 4.91
CA TRP A 387 -13.02 32.27 3.63
C TRP A 387 -12.42 30.87 3.52
N ALA A 388 -11.76 30.35 4.56
CA ALA A 388 -11.25 28.99 4.61
C ALA A 388 -12.38 27.94 4.45
N ARG A 389 -13.54 28.18 5.08
CA ARG A 389 -14.75 27.32 4.95
C ARG A 389 -15.40 27.38 3.56
N ARG A 390 -15.14 28.44 2.78
CA ARG A 390 -15.68 28.64 1.43
C ARG A 390 -14.67 28.37 0.32
N TYR A 391 -13.38 28.40 0.60
CA TYR A 391 -12.33 28.06 -0.35
C TYR A 391 -12.26 26.55 -0.50
N VAL A 392 -12.80 26.07 -1.63
CA VAL A 392 -12.91 24.65 -1.91
C VAL A 392 -12.16 24.28 -3.17
N PHE A 393 -11.75 23.01 -3.23
CA PHE A 393 -11.31 22.38 -4.46
C PHE A 393 -12.29 21.28 -4.85
N HIS A 394 -12.56 21.17 -6.14
CA HIS A 394 -13.37 20.09 -6.69
C HIS A 394 -12.47 18.89 -6.94
N TYR A 395 -12.78 17.77 -6.28
CA TYR A 395 -12.01 16.54 -6.43
C TYR A 395 -11.94 16.13 -7.90
N PRO A 396 -10.75 15.80 -8.43
CA PRO A 396 -10.65 15.29 -9.79
C PRO A 396 -11.36 13.94 -9.88
N GLU A 397 -12.13 13.77 -10.95
CA GLU A 397 -12.90 12.57 -11.24
C GLU A 397 -12.16 11.68 -12.26
N PRO A 398 -12.37 10.35 -12.22
CA PRO A 398 -11.88 9.48 -13.27
C PRO A 398 -12.55 9.84 -14.61
N GLY A 399 -11.85 9.64 -15.72
CA GLY A 399 -12.31 10.05 -17.05
C GLY A 399 -11.91 11.47 -17.47
N MET A 400 -11.52 12.35 -16.53
CA MET A 400 -11.07 13.71 -16.88
C MET A 400 -9.71 13.72 -17.59
N SER A 401 -8.80 12.87 -17.13
CA SER A 401 -7.42 12.84 -17.63
C SER A 401 -7.22 11.89 -18.81
N PHE A 402 -7.94 10.76 -18.82
CA PHE A 402 -7.93 9.74 -19.84
C PHE A 402 -9.18 8.86 -19.68
N THR A 403 -9.61 8.17 -20.74
CA THR A 403 -10.75 7.25 -20.66
C THR A 403 -10.35 5.93 -19.98
N TYR A 404 -11.34 5.14 -19.56
CA TYR A 404 -11.10 3.79 -19.07
C TYR A 404 -10.35 2.92 -20.10
N SER A 405 -10.68 3.03 -21.39
CA SER A 405 -10.02 2.29 -22.47
C SER A 405 -8.56 2.68 -22.65
N ASP A 406 -8.25 3.98 -22.55
CA ASP A 406 -6.87 4.49 -22.60
C ASP A 406 -6.04 3.96 -21.42
N TRP A 407 -6.62 3.99 -20.22
CA TRP A 407 -6.00 3.47 -19.00
C TRP A 407 -5.72 1.97 -19.11
N LYS A 408 -6.72 1.19 -19.52
CA LYS A 408 -6.63 -0.27 -19.72
C LYS A 408 -5.55 -0.65 -20.72
N THR A 409 -5.42 0.11 -21.82
CA THR A 409 -4.44 -0.16 -22.88
C THR A 409 -3.06 0.44 -22.61
N GLY A 410 -2.85 1.07 -21.45
CA GLY A 410 -1.58 1.72 -21.10
C GLY A 410 -1.28 2.98 -21.90
N ARG A 411 -2.24 3.49 -22.69
CA ARG A 411 -2.15 4.74 -23.47
C ARG A 411 -2.44 5.95 -22.57
N ASN A 412 -1.69 6.05 -21.47
CA ASN A 412 -1.84 7.14 -20.51
C ASN A 412 -1.08 8.38 -20.98
N THR A 413 -1.68 9.14 -21.89
CA THR A 413 -1.14 10.42 -22.36
C THR A 413 -0.80 11.30 -21.16
N GLY A 414 0.42 11.85 -21.10
CA GLY A 414 0.89 12.77 -20.04
C GLY A 414 0.10 14.09 -19.92
N ARG A 415 -1.11 14.19 -20.49
CA ARG A 415 -1.95 15.38 -20.61
C ARG A 415 -3.42 14.97 -20.44
N ALA A 416 -4.22 15.84 -19.84
CA ALA A 416 -5.66 15.62 -19.66
C ALA A 416 -6.40 15.61 -21.00
N ILE A 417 -7.43 14.77 -21.14
CA ILE A 417 -8.33 14.74 -22.31
C ILE A 417 -9.21 16.00 -22.35
N LEU A 418 -9.57 16.56 -21.19
CA LEU A 418 -10.32 17.81 -21.12
C LEU A 418 -9.36 19.01 -20.92
N PRO A 419 -9.38 20.03 -21.80
CA PRO A 419 -8.77 21.32 -21.47
C PRO A 419 -9.46 21.92 -20.24
N LYS A 420 -8.75 22.79 -19.51
CA LYS A 420 -9.35 23.56 -18.42
C LYS A 420 -10.62 24.26 -18.94
N PRO A 421 -11.76 24.18 -18.23
CA PRO A 421 -12.90 25.03 -18.54
C PRO A 421 -12.53 26.51 -18.45
#